data_AF-A0A8I0L508-F1
#
_entry.id   AF-A0A8I0L508-F1
#
_cell.length_a   1.000
_cell.length_b   1.000
_cell.length_c   1.000
_cell.angle_alpha   90.00
_cell.angle_beta   90.00
_cell.angle_gamma   90.00
#
_symmetry.space_group_name_H-M   'P 1'
#
loop_
_entity.id
_entity.type
_entity.pdbx_description
1 polymer ?
#
loop_
_entity_poly.entity_id
_entity_poly.type
_entity_poly.pdbx_seq_one_letter_code
_entity_poly.pdbx_strand_id
1 'polypeptide(L)'
;MPPFLGGGEMIKEVGVEGTVFNDAPPMFEAGIPTSPASSAWAWRWTTWGTLSLKHVETREAALLAHFTEELSKCPSVRRSGAQRYRCGVVVDASRLRCRAGIPMTHPVMNATPVKATTAIANSTRIATISPRT
;
A
#
# COMPACT_ATOMS: atom_id res chain seq x y z
N MET A 1 -11.26 -19.66 -15.64
CA MET A 1 -10.54 -19.92 -14.38
C MET A 1 -11.58 -20.38 -13.38
N PRO A 2 -11.46 -21.57 -12.78
CA PRO A 2 -12.43 -22.03 -11.78
C PRO A 2 -12.31 -21.20 -10.48
N PRO A 3 -13.41 -20.97 -9.75
CA PRO A 3 -13.36 -20.24 -8.49
C PRO A 3 -12.60 -21.04 -7.42
N PHE A 4 -11.80 -20.33 -6.61
CA PHE A 4 -11.02 -20.92 -5.52
C PHE A 4 -11.85 -21.09 -4.23
N LEU A 5 -12.87 -20.25 -4.05
CA LEU A 5 -13.80 -20.27 -2.92
C LEU A 5 -15.19 -20.71 -3.40
N GLY A 6 -16.04 -21.14 -2.46
CA GLY A 6 -17.44 -21.51 -2.67
C GLY A 6 -18.34 -20.74 -1.69
N GLY A 7 -19.55 -20.33 -2.10
CA GLY A 7 -20.48 -19.61 -1.24
C GLY A 7 -21.56 -18.83 -2.00
N GLY A 8 -22.37 -18.05 -1.28
CA GLY A 8 -23.36 -17.14 -1.87
C GLY A 8 -22.71 -16.06 -2.75
N GLU A 9 -23.51 -15.35 -3.56
CA GLU A 9 -23.11 -14.28 -4.51
C GLU A 9 -22.22 -14.71 -5.70
N MET A 10 -21.35 -15.71 -5.54
CA MET A 10 -20.53 -16.24 -6.64
C MET A 10 -21.24 -17.30 -7.51
N ILE A 11 -22.37 -17.82 -7.02
CA ILE A 11 -23.16 -18.85 -7.70
C ILE A 11 -24.31 -18.18 -8.44
N LYS A 12 -24.46 -18.53 -9.72
CA LYS A 12 -25.58 -18.13 -10.56
C LYS A 12 -26.77 -19.07 -10.36
N GLU A 13 -26.52 -20.38 -10.40
CA GLU A 13 -27.56 -21.41 -10.24
C GLU A 13 -27.05 -22.56 -9.39
N VAL A 14 -27.91 -23.05 -8.50
CA VAL A 14 -27.67 -24.24 -7.66
C VAL A 14 -28.63 -25.33 -8.12
N GLY A 15 -28.09 -26.45 -8.58
CA GLY A 15 -28.82 -27.67 -8.89
C GLY A 15 -28.35 -28.82 -8.01
N VAL A 16 -29.14 -29.90 -7.98
CA VAL A 16 -28.79 -31.12 -7.24
C VAL A 16 -27.54 -31.78 -7.83
N GLU A 17 -27.37 -31.73 -9.15
CA GLU A 17 -26.25 -32.35 -9.87
C GLU A 17 -25.04 -31.42 -10.05
N GLY A 18 -25.15 -30.13 -9.71
CA GLY A 18 -24.05 -29.20 -9.92
C GLY A 18 -24.40 -27.74 -9.71
N THR A 19 -23.42 -26.88 -9.95
CA THR A 19 -23.49 -25.45 -9.69
C THR A 19 -22.98 -24.68 -10.90
N VAL A 20 -23.74 -23.69 -11.34
CA VAL A 20 -23.33 -22.73 -12.37
C VAL A 20 -22.83 -21.48 -11.66
N PHE A 21 -21.59 -21.09 -11.90
CA PHE A 21 -21.00 -19.88 -11.31
C PHE A 21 -21.41 -18.62 -12.09
N ASN A 22 -21.40 -17.48 -11.39
CA ASN A 22 -21.56 -16.17 -12.02
C ASN A 22 -20.38 -15.84 -12.93
N ASP A 23 -20.56 -14.86 -13.82
CA ASP A 23 -19.45 -14.27 -14.56
C ASP A 23 -18.50 -13.51 -13.62
N ALA A 24 -17.26 -13.28 -14.05
CA ALA A 24 -16.33 -12.44 -13.30
C ALA A 24 -16.81 -10.96 -13.28
N PRO A 25 -16.54 -10.16 -12.23
CA PRO A 25 -15.81 -10.49 -11.00
C PRO A 25 -16.55 -11.24 -9.87
N PRO A 26 -17.90 -11.24 -9.73
CA PRO A 26 -18.58 -11.92 -8.61
C PRO A 26 -18.23 -13.40 -8.44
N MET A 27 -17.85 -14.08 -9.54
CA MET A 27 -17.29 -15.44 -9.49
C MET A 27 -16.17 -15.61 -8.44
N PHE A 28 -15.46 -14.56 -8.03
CA PHE A 28 -14.32 -14.62 -7.11
C PHE A 28 -14.60 -14.04 -5.71
N GLU A 29 -15.82 -13.56 -5.45
CA GLU A 29 -16.20 -12.86 -4.21
C GLU A 29 -17.28 -13.63 -3.44
N ALA A 30 -16.90 -14.77 -2.87
CA ALA A 30 -17.85 -15.61 -2.11
C ALA A 30 -18.41 -14.89 -0.88
N GLY A 31 -19.72 -14.97 -0.68
CA GLY A 31 -20.41 -14.52 0.52
C GLY A 31 -20.90 -13.07 0.43
N ILE A 32 -21.30 -12.53 1.59
CA ILE A 32 -21.86 -11.18 1.66
C ILE A 32 -20.74 -10.16 1.38
N PRO A 33 -20.90 -9.28 0.38
CA PRO A 33 -19.88 -8.30 0.05
C PRO A 33 -19.67 -7.31 1.20
N THR A 34 -18.44 -6.88 1.40
CA THR A 34 -18.10 -5.88 2.43
C THR A 34 -18.51 -4.47 2.00
N SER A 35 -19.81 -4.18 2.07
CA SER A 35 -20.40 -2.91 1.60
C SER A 35 -19.81 -1.64 2.23
N PRO A 36 -19.54 -1.56 3.56
CA PRO A 36 -18.96 -0.34 4.15
C PRO A 36 -17.53 -0.06 3.67
N ALA A 37 -16.73 -1.12 3.48
CA ALA A 37 -15.36 -0.98 3.00
C ALA A 37 -15.32 -0.56 1.54
N SER A 38 -16.10 -1.20 0.66
CA SER A 38 -16.14 -0.85 -0.78
C SER A 38 -16.64 0.58 -1.00
N SER A 39 -17.61 1.04 -0.22
CA SER A 39 -18.12 2.42 -0.26
C SER A 39 -17.07 3.45 0.18
N ALA A 40 -16.33 3.16 1.26
CA ALA A 40 -15.24 4.02 1.72
C ALA A 40 -14.10 4.09 0.69
N TRP A 41 -13.79 2.98 0.02
CA TRP A 41 -12.82 2.95 -1.07
C TRP A 41 -13.26 3.78 -2.27
N ALA A 42 -14.54 3.69 -2.67
CA ALA A 42 -15.09 4.48 -3.77
C ALA A 42 -14.98 5.99 -3.49
N TRP A 43 -15.37 6.42 -2.28
CA TRP A 43 -15.22 7.83 -1.86
C TRP A 43 -13.76 8.28 -1.81
N ARG A 44 -12.86 7.41 -1.34
CA ARG A 44 -11.43 7.72 -1.31
C ARG A 44 -10.84 7.84 -2.71
N TRP A 45 -11.27 6.97 -3.64
CA TRP A 45 -10.84 7.00 -5.03
C TRP A 45 -11.28 8.27 -5.74
N THR A 46 -12.54 8.69 -5.57
CA THR A 46 -13.02 9.96 -6.14
C THR A 46 -12.27 11.15 -5.56
N THR A 47 -11.97 11.12 -4.26
CA THR A 47 -11.16 12.15 -3.60
C THR A 47 -9.73 12.17 -4.14
N TRP A 48 -9.10 11.01 -4.38
CA TRP A 48 -7.76 10.88 -4.95
C TRP A 48 -7.67 11.23 -6.43
N GLY A 49 -8.72 11.02 -7.21
CA GLY A 49 -8.77 11.38 -8.63
C GLY A 49 -8.56 12.89 -8.89
N THR A 50 -8.71 13.72 -7.86
CA THR A 50 -8.43 15.17 -7.94
C THR A 50 -6.98 15.54 -7.67
N LEU A 51 -6.16 14.60 -7.17
CA LEU A 51 -4.75 14.82 -6.91
C LEU A 51 -3.91 14.56 -8.17
N SER A 52 -3.04 15.51 -8.49
CA SER A 52 -2.01 15.31 -9.52
C SER A 52 -0.95 14.34 -9.02
N LEU A 53 -0.93 13.12 -9.59
CA LEU A 53 0.09 12.13 -9.30
C LEU A 53 1.51 12.65 -9.59
N LYS A 54 1.66 13.52 -10.59
CA LYS A 54 2.95 14.17 -10.89
C LYS A 54 3.42 15.11 -9.78
N HIS A 55 2.50 15.84 -9.14
CA HIS A 55 2.83 16.68 -7.99
C HIS A 55 3.21 15.83 -6.77
N VAL A 56 2.50 14.72 -6.54
CA VAL A 56 2.83 13.76 -5.47
C VAL A 56 4.22 13.17 -5.70
N GLU A 57 4.51 12.67 -6.90
CA GLU A 57 5.82 12.12 -7.26
C GLU A 57 6.95 13.14 -7.07
N THR A 58 6.77 14.36 -7.59
CA THR A 58 7.76 15.44 -7.45
C THR A 58 8.02 15.78 -5.98
N ARG A 59 6.96 15.86 -5.17
CA ARG A 59 7.07 16.17 -3.74
C ARG A 59 7.77 15.05 -2.97
N GLU A 60 7.43 13.80 -3.26
CA GLU A 60 8.04 12.64 -2.61
C GLU A 60 9.51 12.48 -3.01
N ALA A 61 9.86 12.74 -4.27
CA ALA A 61 11.24 12.76 -4.73
C ALA A 61 12.08 13.83 -3.99
N ALA A 62 11.55 15.05 -3.81
CA ALA A 62 12.22 16.11 -3.08
C ALA A 62 12.43 15.75 -1.60
N LEU A 63 11.43 15.15 -0.95
CA LEU A 63 11.55 14.69 0.44
C LEU A 63 12.57 13.58 0.59
N LEU A 64 12.57 12.62 -0.33
CA LEU A 64 13.54 11.54 -0.34
C LEU A 64 14.96 12.05 -0.55
N ALA A 65 15.16 13.01 -1.45
CA ALA A 65 16.47 13.61 -1.70
C ALA A 65 17.01 14.27 -0.43
N HIS A 66 16.21 15.12 0.21
CA HIS A 66 16.59 15.80 1.45
C HIS A 66 16.89 14.81 2.58
N PHE A 67 16.02 13.81 2.79
CA PHE A 67 16.25 12.81 3.82
C PHE A 67 17.50 11.95 3.58
N THR A 68 17.78 11.62 2.31
CA THR A 68 18.99 10.88 1.94
C THR A 68 20.25 11.70 2.21
N GLU A 69 20.19 13.01 1.94
CA GLU A 69 21.27 13.95 2.26
C GLU A 69 21.51 14.00 3.77
N GLU A 70 20.47 14.18 4.59
CA GLU A 70 20.63 14.22 6.05
C GLU A 70 21.13 12.89 6.63
N LEU A 71 20.61 11.74 6.16
CA LEU A 71 21.10 10.44 6.60
C LEU A 71 22.57 10.21 6.24
N SER A 72 23.06 10.76 5.12
CA SER A 72 24.47 10.62 4.74
C SER A 72 25.42 11.27 5.74
N LYS A 73 24.93 12.24 6.52
CA LYS A 73 25.68 12.91 7.59
C LYS A 73 25.79 12.06 8.86
N CYS A 74 25.10 10.90 8.93
CA CYS A 74 25.13 9.98 10.06
C CYS A 74 26.02 8.77 9.77
N PRO A 75 27.30 8.73 10.25
CA PRO A 75 28.25 7.67 9.88
C PRO A 75 27.86 6.28 10.38
N SER A 76 27.04 6.21 11.43
CA SER A 76 26.54 4.96 12.02
C SER A 76 25.39 4.33 11.23
N VAL A 77 24.82 5.04 10.26
CA VAL A 77 23.66 4.57 9.48
C VAL A 77 24.13 4.08 8.12
N ARG A 78 24.01 2.77 7.91
CA ARG A 78 24.25 2.17 6.60
C ARG A 78 22.94 2.04 5.82
N ARG A 79 22.88 2.70 4.66
CA ARG A 79 21.72 2.63 3.76
C ARG A 79 21.76 1.35 2.93
N SER A 80 20.63 0.66 2.80
CA SER A 80 20.47 -0.53 1.95
C SER A 80 19.66 -0.20 0.69
N GLY A 81 20.10 -0.69 -0.48
CA GLY A 81 19.48 -0.51 -1.80
C GLY A 81 19.84 0.83 -2.47
N ALA A 82 20.27 0.82 -3.73
CA ALA A 82 20.72 2.02 -4.46
C ALA A 82 20.03 2.26 -5.82
N GLN A 83 18.76 1.86 -5.95
CA GLN A 83 18.02 1.91 -7.22
C GLN A 83 17.68 3.33 -7.69
N ARG A 84 17.48 3.48 -9.02
CA ARG A 84 17.11 4.73 -9.74
C ARG A 84 15.71 5.24 -9.38
N TYR A 85 14.79 4.33 -9.06
CA TYR A 85 13.46 4.61 -8.53
C TYR A 85 13.34 3.99 -7.14
N ARG A 86 12.84 4.76 -6.16
CA ARG A 86 12.71 4.31 -4.76
C ARG A 86 11.40 4.82 -4.20
N CYS A 87 10.67 3.97 -3.49
CA CYS A 87 9.73 4.48 -2.50
C CYS A 87 10.55 4.81 -1.26
N GLY A 88 10.70 6.11 -1.00
CA GLY A 88 11.48 6.64 0.10
C GLY A 88 10.56 7.37 1.05
N VAL A 89 10.41 6.79 2.23
CA VAL A 89 9.18 6.92 2.97
C VAL A 89 9.73 7.61 4.33
N VAL A 90 9.33 8.84 4.73
CA VAL A 90 9.74 9.71 5.88
C VAL A 90 8.52 10.46 6.45
N VAL A 91 8.17 10.33 7.75
CA VAL A 91 7.08 11.10 8.40
C VAL A 91 7.65 12.28 9.19
N ASP A 92 6.94 13.42 9.10
CA ASP A 92 7.00 14.66 9.89
C ASP A 92 7.62 14.56 11.31
N ALA A 93 8.45 15.55 11.63
CA ALA A 93 9.55 15.57 12.59
C ALA A 93 9.15 15.49 14.09
N SER A 94 7.87 15.36 14.42
CA SER A 94 7.41 15.26 15.82
C SER A 94 6.96 13.86 16.24
N ARG A 95 6.84 12.89 15.32
CA ARG A 95 6.37 11.52 15.61
C ARG A 95 6.98 10.48 14.67
N LEU A 96 8.30 10.31 14.72
CA LEU A 96 9.00 9.32 13.90
C LEU A 96 8.44 7.90 14.16
N ARG A 97 7.66 7.39 13.20
CA ARG A 97 7.20 5.99 13.19
C ARG A 97 8.04 5.24 12.17
N CYS A 98 8.83 4.29 12.65
CA CYS A 98 9.59 3.37 11.82
C CYS A 98 9.17 1.93 12.12
N ARG A 99 9.36 1.05 11.15
CA ARG A 99 9.18 -0.40 11.33
C ARG A 99 10.55 -1.07 11.24
N ALA A 100 11.02 -1.61 12.36
CA ALA A 100 12.20 -2.48 12.37
C ALA A 100 11.78 -3.92 12.11
N GLY A 101 12.60 -4.67 11.38
CA GLY A 101 12.43 -6.11 11.16
C GLY A 101 12.67 -6.53 9.71
N ILE A 102 12.14 -7.69 9.34
CA ILE A 102 12.16 -8.19 7.96
C ILE A 102 10.81 -7.84 7.32
N PRO A 103 10.76 -6.93 6.31
CA PRO A 103 9.50 -6.43 5.77
C PRO A 103 8.86 -7.42 4.79
N MET A 104 8.60 -8.65 5.23
CA MET A 104 8.12 -9.76 4.37
C MET A 104 9.07 -10.06 3.19
N THR A 105 10.35 -9.68 3.30
CA THR A 105 11.40 -9.86 2.26
C THR A 105 12.52 -10.81 2.69
N HIS A 106 12.19 -11.87 3.43
CA HIS A 106 13.17 -12.85 3.94
C HIS A 106 14.17 -13.32 2.88
N PRO A 107 13.79 -13.65 1.64
CA PRO A 107 14.77 -14.05 0.62
C PRO A 107 15.81 -12.98 0.31
N VAL A 108 15.40 -11.71 0.24
CA VAL A 108 16.30 -10.56 -0.02
C VAL A 108 17.20 -10.31 1.18
N MET A 109 16.66 -10.41 2.40
CA MET A 109 17.42 -10.20 3.63
C MET A 109 18.47 -11.30 3.85
N ASN A 110 18.12 -12.57 3.60
CA ASN A 110 19.02 -13.72 3.73
C ASN A 110 20.19 -13.67 2.73
N ALA A 111 20.03 -12.96 1.61
CA ALA A 111 21.10 -12.71 0.64
C ALA A 111 22.09 -11.61 1.08
N THR A 112 21.90 -11.02 2.26
CA THR A 112 22.76 -9.96 2.81
C THR A 112 23.25 -10.34 4.21
N PRO A 113 24.39 -9.82 4.68
CA PRO A 113 24.83 -10.00 6.06
C PRO A 113 23.99 -9.21 7.09
N VAL A 114 22.89 -8.58 6.66
CA VAL A 114 22.06 -7.70 7.48
C VAL A 114 20.94 -8.53 8.12
N LYS A 115 20.88 -8.55 9.46
CA LYS A 115 19.89 -9.34 10.21
C LYS A 115 18.50 -8.72 10.26
N ALA A 116 18.41 -7.39 10.17
CA ALA A 116 17.17 -6.63 10.15
C ALA A 116 17.41 -5.25 9.56
N THR A 117 16.38 -4.65 8.95
CA THR A 117 16.40 -3.25 8.52
C THR A 117 15.33 -2.45 9.23
N THR A 118 15.57 -1.15 9.36
CA THR A 118 14.55 -0.19 9.77
C THR A 118 13.99 0.45 8.50
N ALA A 119 12.72 0.19 8.22
CA ALA A 119 11.97 0.85 7.16
C ALA A 119 11.32 2.11 7.73
N ILE A 120 11.60 3.26 7.11
CA ILE A 120 10.96 4.53 7.42
C ILE A 120 9.96 4.80 6.30
N ALA A 121 8.78 5.36 6.66
CA ALA A 121 7.62 5.55 5.80
C ALA A 121 7.17 7.05 5.59
N ASN A 122 6.86 7.58 4.37
CA ASN A 122 6.39 8.92 3.95
C ASN A 122 5.04 8.69 3.35
N SER A 123 4.19 9.67 3.51
CA SER A 123 3.01 9.81 2.71
C SER A 123 2.80 11.29 2.56
N THR A 124 2.54 11.76 1.34
CA THR A 124 1.93 13.07 1.17
C THR A 124 0.63 13.08 1.97
N ARG A 125 0.58 13.80 3.10
CA ARG A 125 -0.66 13.95 3.87
C ARG A 125 -1.62 14.80 3.05
N ILE A 126 -2.72 14.18 2.65
CA ILE A 126 -3.87 14.88 2.10
C ILE A 126 -4.61 15.45 3.32
N ALA A 127 -4.32 16.71 3.65
CA ALA A 127 -5.18 17.44 4.57
C ALA A 127 -6.47 17.77 3.80
N THR A 128 -7.55 17.05 4.06
CA THR A 128 -8.88 17.57 3.76
C THR A 128 -9.04 18.82 4.63
N ILE A 129 -8.94 19.99 4.01
CA ILE A 129 -9.49 21.22 4.57
C ILE A 129 -11.00 20.97 4.62
N SER A 130 -11.48 20.50 5.78
CA SER A 130 -12.91 20.63 6.08
C SER A 130 -13.23 22.11 5.99
N PRO A 131 -14.24 22.54 5.21
CA PRO A 131 -14.75 23.89 5.38
C PRO A 131 -15.16 24.00 6.85
N ARG A 132 -14.54 24.92 7.58
CA ARG A 132 -15.08 25.36 8.86
C ARG A 132 -16.40 26.04 8.53
N THR A 133 -17.51 25.38 8.80
CA THR A 133 -18.78 26.04 9.11
C THR A 133 -18.72 26.53 10.55
#